data_AF-L5NMK1-F1
#
_entry.id   AF-L5NMK1-F1
#
_cell.length_a   1.000
_cell.length_b   1.000
_cell.length_c   1.000
_cell.angle_alpha   90.00
_cell.angle_beta   90.00
_cell.angle_gamma   90.00
#
_symmetry.space_group_name_H-M   'P 1'
#
loop_
_entity.id
_entity.type
_entity.pdbx_description
1 polymer ?
#
loop_
_entity_poly.entity_id
_entity_poly.type
_entity_poly.pdbx_seq_one_letter_code
_entity_poly.pdbx_strand_id
1 'polypeptide(L)'
;MSSSDEPRRVHFQSPEYLVDRLDAIADLFDKDRTDLLVEAIREYIEETADSETFQELVATKYYDDQLEFETVKQLVGAETAQRLRLLKADLDDEPLDLAAPDDVDVYDGDATAVETAADDER
;
A
#
# COMPACT_ATOMS: atom_id res chain seq x y z
N MET A 1 5.71 -11.68 -22.64
CA MET A 1 7.08 -11.33 -22.22
C MET A 1 7.47 -12.33 -21.15
N SER A 2 8.48 -13.14 -21.39
CA SER A 2 8.98 -14.07 -20.37
C SER A 2 9.86 -13.25 -19.44
N SER A 3 9.30 -12.72 -18.35
CA SER A 3 10.15 -12.38 -17.21
C SER A 3 10.76 -13.72 -16.79
N SER A 4 12.07 -13.85 -16.94
CA SER A 4 12.78 -15.07 -16.58
C SER A 4 12.46 -15.41 -15.13
N ASP A 5 11.62 -16.43 -14.91
CA ASP A 5 11.42 -17.14 -13.63
C ASP A 5 12.71 -17.89 -13.22
N GLU A 6 13.83 -17.58 -13.87
CA GLU A 6 15.11 -18.20 -13.67
C GLU A 6 15.74 -17.65 -12.39
N PRO A 7 16.16 -18.51 -11.46
CA PRO A 7 16.68 -18.09 -10.18
C PRO A 7 17.94 -17.25 -10.35
N ARG A 8 17.92 -16.02 -9.84
CA ARG A 8 19.10 -15.16 -9.76
C ARG A 8 19.86 -15.46 -8.47
N ARG A 9 21.11 -15.89 -8.59
CA ARG A 9 21.99 -16.09 -7.41
C ARG A 9 22.33 -14.75 -6.77
N VAL A 10 22.10 -14.67 -5.46
CA VAL A 10 22.42 -13.53 -4.60
C VAL A 10 23.17 -14.02 -3.37
N HIS A 11 24.10 -13.21 -2.86
CA HIS A 11 24.84 -13.52 -1.65
C HIS A 11 24.33 -12.66 -0.50
N PHE A 12 23.86 -13.31 0.58
CA PHE A 12 23.43 -12.65 1.79
C PHE A 12 24.47 -12.86 2.89
N GLN A 13 24.86 -11.78 3.56
CA GLN A 13 25.62 -11.86 4.80
C GLN A 13 24.64 -11.70 5.96
N SER A 14 24.51 -12.76 6.74
CA SER A 14 23.65 -12.79 7.91
C SER A 14 24.47 -13.17 9.14
N PRO A 15 24.17 -12.59 10.30
CA PRO A 15 24.65 -13.09 11.59
C PRO A 15 24.37 -14.60 11.75
N GLU A 16 25.30 -15.35 12.33
CA GLU A 16 25.17 -16.80 12.52
C GLU A 16 23.86 -17.17 13.24
N TYR A 17 23.51 -16.44 14.32
CA TYR A 17 22.30 -16.72 15.09
C TYR A 17 20.99 -16.63 14.29
N LEU A 18 20.95 -15.80 13.23
CA LEU A 18 19.77 -15.72 12.37
C LEU A 18 19.68 -16.92 11.44
N VAL A 19 20.82 -17.39 10.94
CA VAL A 19 20.89 -18.57 10.09
C VAL A 19 20.52 -19.82 10.88
N ASP A 20 21.05 -19.98 12.09
CA ASP A 20 20.73 -21.12 12.96
C ASP A 20 19.23 -21.18 13.28
N ARG A 21 18.63 -20.02 13.58
CA ARG A 21 17.19 -19.93 13.85
C ARG A 21 16.36 -20.26 12.62
N LEU A 22 16.79 -19.78 11.44
CA LEU A 22 16.13 -20.05 10.18
C LEU A 22 16.19 -21.54 9.83
N ASP A 23 17.34 -22.17 10.00
CA ASP A 23 17.55 -23.60 9.76
C ASP A 23 16.68 -24.44 10.71
N ALA A 24 16.59 -24.08 11.99
CA ALA A 24 15.71 -24.76 12.95
C ALA A 24 14.21 -24.65 12.59
N ILE A 25 13.79 -23.52 12.01
CA ILE A 25 12.43 -23.33 11.51
C ILE A 25 12.22 -24.16 10.24
N ALA A 26 13.18 -24.16 9.32
CA ALA A 26 13.13 -24.93 8.09
C ALA A 26 12.99 -26.45 8.37
N ASP A 27 13.77 -26.96 9.33
CA ASP A 27 13.68 -28.34 9.82
C ASP A 27 12.31 -28.65 10.41
N LEU A 28 11.71 -27.73 11.18
CA LEU A 28 10.38 -27.91 11.76
C LEU A 28 9.27 -28.01 10.70
N PHE A 29 9.43 -27.29 9.59
CA PHE A 29 8.46 -27.25 8.49
C PHE A 29 8.78 -28.23 7.35
N ASP A 30 9.84 -29.05 7.47
CA ASP A 30 10.36 -29.90 6.40
C ASP A 30 10.54 -29.15 5.06
N LYS A 31 11.04 -27.90 5.13
CA LYS A 31 11.28 -27.03 3.96
C LYS A 31 12.76 -26.76 3.77
N ASP A 32 13.18 -26.54 2.52
CA ASP A 32 14.52 -26.03 2.23
C ASP A 32 14.67 -24.58 2.71
N ARG A 33 15.85 -24.23 3.25
CA ARG A 33 16.18 -22.86 3.66
C ARG A 33 15.89 -21.83 2.57
N THR A 34 16.25 -22.15 1.33
CA THR A 34 16.05 -21.25 0.19
C THR A 34 14.57 -20.99 -0.06
N ASP A 35 13.74 -22.03 0.00
CA ASP A 35 12.30 -21.90 -0.22
C ASP A 35 11.65 -21.07 0.87
N LEU A 36 12.07 -21.28 2.13
CA LEU A 36 11.58 -20.49 3.26
C LEU A 36 11.97 -19.01 3.14
N LEU A 37 13.19 -18.70 2.68
CA LEU A 37 13.61 -17.32 2.42
C LEU A 37 12.84 -16.69 1.26
N VAL A 38 12.60 -17.43 0.18
CA VAL A 38 11.83 -16.94 -0.97
C VAL A 38 10.38 -16.67 -0.55
N GLU A 39 9.78 -17.56 0.22
CA GLU A 39 8.43 -17.39 0.78
C GLU A 39 8.35 -16.16 1.67
N ALA A 40 9.28 -16.00 2.62
CA ALA A 40 9.31 -14.86 3.52
C ALA A 40 9.54 -13.52 2.79
N ILE A 41 10.41 -13.50 1.78
CA ILE A 41 10.63 -12.29 0.95
C ILE A 41 9.37 -11.94 0.18
N ARG A 42 8.70 -12.95 -0.41
CA ARG A 42 7.46 -12.74 -1.15
C ARG A 42 6.37 -12.16 -0.26
N GLU A 43 6.15 -12.78 0.90
CA GLU A 43 5.17 -12.33 1.88
C GLU A 43 5.47 -10.90 2.35
N TYR A 44 6.73 -10.60 2.66
CA TYR A 44 7.14 -9.25 3.06
C TYR A 44 6.89 -8.20 1.97
N ILE A 45 7.16 -8.53 0.70
CA ILE A 45 6.91 -7.62 -0.41
C ILE A 45 5.41 -7.40 -0.60
N GLU A 46 4.60 -8.46 -0.56
CA GLU A 46 3.14 -8.38 -0.71
C GLU A 46 2.54 -7.54 0.44
N GLU A 47 2.91 -7.82 1.70
CA GLU A 47 2.45 -7.05 2.86
C GLU A 47 2.89 -5.58 2.78
N THR A 48 4.12 -5.32 2.36
CA THR A 48 4.63 -3.95 2.20
C THR A 48 3.89 -3.22 1.08
N ALA A 49 3.61 -3.88 -0.04
CA ALA A 49 2.89 -3.30 -1.17
C ALA A 49 1.43 -2.97 -0.82
N ASP A 50 0.79 -3.78 0.04
CA ASP A 50 -0.58 -3.57 0.52
C ASP A 50 -0.67 -2.58 1.71
N SER A 51 0.46 -2.19 2.30
CA SER A 51 0.48 -1.20 3.38
C SER A 51 0.03 0.18 2.89
N GLU A 52 -0.99 0.75 3.54
CA GLU A 52 -1.50 2.10 3.24
C GLU A 52 -0.38 3.16 3.30
N THR A 53 0.47 3.11 4.33
CA THR A 53 1.58 4.06 4.49
C THR A 53 2.60 3.96 3.34
N PHE A 54 2.86 2.74 2.86
CA PHE A 54 3.76 2.54 1.72
C PHE A 54 3.13 3.03 0.42
N GLN A 55 1.86 2.73 0.18
CA GLN A 55 1.12 3.20 -0.98
C GLN A 55 1.04 4.73 -1.03
N GLU A 56 0.80 5.39 0.12
CA GLU A 56 0.79 6.85 0.23
C GLU A 56 2.16 7.46 -0.10
N LEU A 57 3.25 6.86 0.39
CA LEU A 57 4.61 7.29 0.06
C LEU A 57 4.88 7.18 -1.44
N VAL A 58 4.52 6.05 -2.04
CA VAL A 58 4.68 5.82 -3.49
C VAL A 58 3.83 6.79 -4.30
N ALA A 59 2.58 7.02 -3.89
CA ALA A 59 1.66 7.96 -4.53
C ALA A 59 2.22 9.39 -4.51
N THR A 60 2.65 9.87 -3.34
CA THR A 60 3.28 11.19 -3.17
C THR A 60 4.46 11.36 -4.13
N LYS A 61 5.37 10.39 -4.14
CA LYS A 61 6.54 10.41 -5.03
C LYS A 61 6.17 10.33 -6.52
N TYR A 62 5.11 9.62 -6.86
CA TYR A 62 4.62 9.50 -8.24
C TYR A 62 3.94 10.78 -8.74
N TYR A 63 3.14 11.44 -7.88
CA TYR A 63 2.50 12.72 -8.19
C TYR A 63 3.52 13.85 -8.32
N ASP A 64 4.59 13.83 -7.54
CA ASP A 64 5.71 14.78 -7.64
C ASP A 64 6.68 14.48 -8.81
N ASP A 65 6.34 13.60 -9.76
CA ASP A 65 7.21 13.18 -10.89
C ASP A 65 8.58 12.59 -10.47
N GLN A 66 8.72 12.10 -9.22
CA GLN A 66 9.96 11.49 -8.73
C GLN A 66 10.06 9.99 -9.02
N LEU A 67 8.95 9.37 -9.45
CA LEU A 67 8.89 7.96 -9.83
C LEU A 67 8.23 7.79 -11.19
N GLU A 68 8.83 6.93 -12.01
CA GLU A 68 8.23 6.49 -13.27
C GLU A 68 7.12 5.47 -13.02
N PHE A 69 6.11 5.45 -13.90
CA PHE A 69 4.98 4.53 -13.79
C PHE A 69 5.40 3.05 -13.72
N GLU A 70 6.43 2.64 -14.47
CA GLU A 70 6.94 1.27 -14.44
C GLU A 70 7.61 0.92 -13.10
N THR A 71 8.16 1.89 -12.39
CA THR A 71 8.69 1.70 -11.04
C THR A 71 7.55 1.56 -10.03
N VAL A 72 6.53 2.42 -10.12
CA VAL A 72 5.33 2.32 -9.26
C VAL A 72 4.67 0.94 -9.42
N LYS A 73 4.54 0.47 -10.66
CA LYS A 73 4.00 -0.85 -10.98
C LYS A 73 4.77 -2.01 -10.34
N GLN A 74 6.09 -1.87 -10.17
CA GLN A 74 6.92 -2.87 -9.48
C GLN A 74 6.79 -2.80 -7.96
N LEU A 75 6.48 -1.63 -7.39
CA LEU A 75 6.40 -1.41 -5.95
C LEU A 75 5.03 -1.76 -5.37
N VAL A 76 3.94 -1.33 -6.00
CA VAL A 76 2.56 -1.51 -5.49
C VAL A 76 1.71 -2.46 -6.34
N GLY A 77 2.31 -3.07 -7.36
CA GLY A 77 1.60 -3.94 -8.30
C GLY A 77 0.84 -3.18 -9.39
N ALA A 78 0.35 -3.94 -10.38
CA ALA A 78 -0.25 -3.38 -11.59
C ALA A 78 -1.62 -2.74 -11.40
N GLU A 79 -2.40 -3.21 -10.43
CA GLU A 79 -3.72 -2.67 -10.13
C GLU A 79 -3.61 -1.31 -9.43
N THR A 80 -2.92 -1.26 -8.30
CA THR A 80 -2.73 -0.03 -7.51
C THR A 80 -2.00 1.04 -8.34
N ALA A 81 -0.97 0.66 -9.11
CA ALA A 81 -0.31 1.60 -10.00
C ALA A 81 -1.26 2.22 -11.04
N GLN A 82 -2.16 1.43 -11.63
CA GLN A 82 -3.15 1.96 -12.56
C GLN A 82 -4.13 2.92 -11.89
N ARG A 83 -4.58 2.62 -10.67
CA ARG A 83 -5.41 3.55 -9.88
C ARG A 83 -4.69 4.87 -9.65
N LEU A 84 -3.42 4.81 -9.23
CA LEU A 84 -2.58 6.01 -9.04
C LEU A 84 -2.41 6.80 -10.34
N ARG A 85 -2.21 6.13 -11.48
CA ARG A 85 -2.08 6.78 -12.78
C ARG A 85 -3.37 7.47 -13.22
N LEU A 86 -4.53 6.85 -13.03
CA LEU A 86 -5.82 7.46 -13.34
C LEU A 86 -6.06 8.70 -12.47
N LEU A 87 -5.76 8.60 -11.18
CA LEU A 87 -5.89 9.72 -10.25
C LEU A 87 -4.92 10.86 -10.61
N LYS A 88 -3.67 10.55 -10.99
CA LYS A 88 -2.73 11.57 -11.48
C LYS A 88 -3.26 12.29 -12.70
N ALA A 89 -3.79 11.54 -13.68
CA ALA A 89 -4.34 12.13 -14.90
C ALA A 89 -5.54 13.05 -14.62
N ASP A 90 -6.37 12.72 -13.62
CA ASP A 90 -7.48 13.55 -13.16
C ASP A 90 -7.00 14.81 -12.43
N LEU A 91 -5.95 14.69 -11.59
CA LEU A 91 -5.31 15.84 -10.93
C LEU A 91 -4.63 16.80 -11.91
N ASP A 92 -4.04 16.27 -12.97
CA ASP A 92 -3.37 17.05 -14.02
C ASP A 92 -4.37 17.65 -15.04
N ASP A 93 -5.65 17.25 -15.01
CA ASP A 93 -6.69 17.80 -15.87
C ASP A 93 -7.10 19.22 -15.42
N GLU A 94 -7.88 19.91 -16.27
CA GLU A 94 -8.34 21.25 -15.96
C GLU A 94 -9.16 21.25 -14.65
N PRO A 95 -8.80 22.09 -13.66
CA PRO A 95 -9.54 22.16 -12.42
C PRO A 95 -11.00 22.50 -12.71
N LEU A 96 -11.92 21.83 -12.00
CA LEU A 96 -13.35 22.09 -12.13
C LEU A 96 -13.61 23.59 -11.94
N ASP A 97 -14.37 24.18 -12.86
CA ASP A 97 -14.84 25.57 -12.79
C ASP A 97 -15.94 25.69 -11.72
N LEU A 98 -15.53 25.52 -10.46
CA LEU A 98 -16.37 25.65 -9.29
C LEU A 98 -16.38 27.12 -8.88
N ALA A 99 -17.57 27.69 -8.77
CA ALA A 99 -17.73 28.98 -8.15
C ALA A 99 -17.20 28.91 -6.70
N ALA A 100 -16.59 30.02 -6.24
CA ALA A 100 -16.25 30.14 -4.83
C ALA A 100 -17.52 29.88 -4.00
N PRO A 101 -17.42 29.18 -2.86
CA PRO A 101 -18.58 28.94 -2.02
C PRO A 101 -19.18 30.28 -1.62
N ASP A 102 -20.50 30.41 -1.81
CA ASP A 102 -21.23 31.54 -1.26
C ASP A 102 -21.14 31.47 0.28
N ASP A 103 -21.02 32.63 0.94
CA ASP A 103 -21.02 32.76 2.41
C ASP A 103 -22.44 32.59 2.97
N VAL A 104 -23.10 31.52 2.55
CA VAL A 104 -24.42 31.11 3.01
C VAL A 104 -24.22 30.19 4.19
N ASP A 105 -24.77 30.58 5.35
CA ASP A 105 -24.85 29.68 6.48
C ASP A 105 -25.85 28.56 6.17
N VAL A 106 -25.32 27.41 5.75
CA VAL A 106 -26.08 26.18 5.46
C VAL A 106 -26.83 25.67 6.71
N TYR A 107 -26.41 26.12 7.90
CA TYR A 107 -26.98 25.75 9.19
C TYR A 107 -27.85 26.85 9.82
N ASP A 108 -28.24 27.91 9.09
CA ASP A 108 -29.17 28.96 9.56
C ASP A 108 -30.61 28.45 9.83
N GLY A 109 -30.86 27.15 9.62
CA GLY A 109 -32.11 26.51 9.99
C GLY A 109 -32.21 26.20 11.49
N ASP A 110 -33.43 26.13 12.01
CA ASP A 110 -33.70 25.57 13.35
C ASP A 110 -33.16 24.13 13.40
N ALA A 111 -32.00 23.95 14.06
CA ALA A 111 -31.39 22.65 14.24
C ALA A 111 -32.35 21.76 15.05
N THR A 112 -32.93 20.77 14.39
CA THR A 112 -33.74 19.75 15.05
C THR A 112 -32.83 18.82 15.84
N ALA A 113 -32.80 19.01 17.16
CA ALA A 113 -32.18 18.04 18.06
C ALA A 113 -32.94 16.72 17.98
N VAL A 114 -32.27 15.66 17.58
CA VAL A 114 -32.81 14.31 17.65
C VAL A 114 -32.78 13.88 19.10
N GLU A 115 -33.94 13.64 19.71
CA GLU A 115 -34.02 13.03 21.04
C GLU A 115 -33.45 11.60 20.94
N THR A 116 -32.19 11.42 21.37
CA THR A 116 -31.67 10.08 21.61
C THR A 116 -32.45 9.52 22.79
N ALA A 117 -33.26 8.48 22.55
CA ALA A 117 -33.95 7.78 23.61
C ALA A 117 -32.91 7.43 24.69
N ALA A 118 -33.06 8.05 25.86
CA ALA A 118 -32.26 7.70 27.01
C ALA A 118 -32.45 6.21 27.25
N ASP A 119 -31.35 5.48 27.20
CA ASP A 119 -31.26 4.10 27.66
C ASP A 119 -31.94 4.05 29.03
N ASP A 120 -33.02 3.27 29.11
CA ASP A 120 -33.78 3.02 30.32
C ASP A 120 -32.91 2.17 31.24
N GLU A 121 -31.94 2.81 31.92
CA GLU A 121 -31.32 2.24 33.10
C GLU A 121 -32.39 2.17 34.19
N ARG A 122 -33.09 1.03 34.31
CA ARG A 122 -33.45 0.37 35.58
C ARG A 122 -33.87 -1.10 35.41
#